data_AF-A0A5C8ETR5-F1
#
_entry.id   AF-A0A5C8ETR5-F1
#
_cell.length_a   1.000
_cell.length_b   1.000
_cell.length_c   1.000
_cell.angle_alpha   90.00
_cell.angle_beta   90.00
_cell.angle_gamma   90.00
#
_symmetry.space_group_name_H-M   'P 1'
#
loop_
_entity.id
_entity.type
_entity.pdbx_description
1 polymer ?
#
loop_
_entity_poly.entity_id
_entity_poly.type
_entity_poly.pdbx_seq_one_letter_code
_entity_poly.pdbx_strand_id
1 'polypeptide(L)' 'MKKDYSTEFKLFIVDEALETKNIKRFLKIEEIPKSTFYAWLKKYKDTGTVANFSTRPKTSPNIFNN' A
#
# COMPACT_ATOMS: atom_id res chain seq x y z
N MET A 1 6.17 -4.01 -19.01
CA MET A 1 6.90 -2.93 -18.32
C MET A 1 6.75 -3.14 -16.83
N LYS A 2 7.83 -3.33 -16.06
CA LYS A 2 7.73 -3.41 -14.59
C LYS A 2 7.49 -1.99 -14.08
N LYS A 3 6.37 -1.77 -13.38
CA LYS A 3 6.12 -0.52 -12.67
C LYS A 3 6.93 -0.59 -11.38
N ASP A 4 7.92 0.28 -11.25
CA ASP A 4 8.74 0.35 -10.04
C ASP A 4 8.02 1.20 -9.00
N TYR A 5 7.48 0.52 -7.99
CA TYR A 5 6.83 1.18 -6.86
C TYR A 5 7.87 1.51 -5.78
N SER A 6 7.80 2.71 -5.22
CA SER A 6 8.61 3.09 -4.07
C SER A 6 8.28 2.26 -2.83
N THR A 7 9.17 2.25 -1.84
CA THR A 7 8.95 1.48 -0.60
C THR A 7 7.79 2.08 0.20
N GLU A 8 7.70 3.41 0.25
CA GLU A 8 6.67 4.16 0.95
C GLU A 8 5.29 3.84 0.36
N PHE A 9 5.18 3.82 -0.96
CA PHE A 9 3.92 3.49 -1.63
C PHE A 9 3.49 2.05 -1.37
N LYS A 10 4.42 1.10 -1.44
CA LYS A 10 4.13 -0.32 -1.13
C LYS A 10 3.61 -0.51 0.30
N LEU A 11 4.19 0.22 1.26
CA LEU A 11 3.77 0.19 2.66
C LEU A 11 2.38 0.80 2.84
N PHE A 12 2.13 1.97 2.24
CA PHE A 12 0.82 2.62 2.23
C PHE A 12 -0.27 1.68 1.70
N ILE A 13 -0.04 1.04 0.55
CA ILE A 13 -0.99 0.07 -0.03
C ILE A 13 -1.24 -1.11 0.91
N VAL A 14 -0.22 -1.61 1.60
CA VAL A 14 -0.39 -2.71 2.55
C VAL A 14 -1.20 -2.28 3.76
N ASP A 15 -0.94 -1.11 4.32
CA ASP A 15 -1.62 -0.58 5.49
C ASP A 15 -3.12 -0.30 5.21
N GLU A 16 -3.41 0.49 4.18
CA GLU A 16 -4.78 0.83 3.76
C GLU A 16 -5.60 -0.42 3.36
N ALA A 17 -4.95 -1.40 2.72
CA ALA A 17 -5.61 -2.65 2.39
C ALA A 17 -5.94 -3.50 3.64
N LEU A 18 -5.19 -3.38 4.74
CA LEU A 18 -5.53 -4.10 5.98
C LEU A 18 -6.68 -3.43 6.73
N GLU A 19 -6.85 -2.12 6.60
CA GLU A 19 -7.95 -1.36 7.23
C GLU A 19 -9.25 -1.41 6.42
N THR A 20 -9.19 -1.65 5.10
CA THR A 20 -10.38 -1.66 4.25
C THR A 20 -11.24 -2.93 4.42
N LYS A 21 -12.56 -2.74 4.38
CA LYS A 21 -13.53 -3.85 4.36
C LYS A 21 -13.51 -4.65 3.05
N ASN A 22 -12.98 -4.09 1.95
CA ASN A 22 -13.00 -4.76 0.64
C ASN A 22 -11.69 -4.56 -0.13
N ILE A 23 -10.69 -5.40 0.21
CA ILE A 23 -9.36 -5.43 -0.40
C ILE A 23 -9.42 -5.61 -1.91
N LYS A 24 -10.31 -6.47 -2.41
CA LYS A 24 -10.42 -6.74 -3.86
C LYS A 24 -10.77 -5.48 -4.65
N ARG A 25 -11.72 -4.68 -4.13
CA ARG A 25 -12.11 -3.42 -4.75
C ARG A 25 -10.99 -2.39 -4.66
N PHE A 26 -10.36 -2.25 -3.50
CA PHE A 26 -9.25 -1.33 -3.28
C PHE A 26 -8.10 -1.58 -4.25
N LEU A 27 -7.60 -2.82 -4.33
CA LEU A 27 -6.50 -3.17 -5.24
C LEU A 27 -6.85 -2.95 -6.72
N LYS A 28 -8.13 -3.05 -7.10
CA LYS A 28 -8.58 -2.77 -8.46
C LYS A 28 -8.52 -1.27 -8.77
N ILE A 29 -8.86 -0.41 -7.81
CA ILE A 29 -8.80 1.05 -7.94
C ILE A 29 -7.34 1.52 -8.03
N GLU A 30 -6.49 0.98 -7.16
CA GLU A 30 -5.05 1.28 -7.13
C GLU A 30 -4.25 0.59 -8.26
N GLU A 31 -4.93 -0.18 -9.12
CA GLU A 31 -4.35 -0.97 -10.20
C GLU A 31 -3.19 -1.90 -9.74
N ILE A 32 -3.32 -2.45 -8.54
CA ILE A 32 -2.32 -3.35 -7.94
C ILE A 32 -2.74 -4.79 -8.18
N PRO A 33 -1.91 -5.59 -8.88
CA PRO A 33 -2.17 -7.02 -9.02
C PRO A 33 -2.20 -7.70 -7.65
N LYS A 34 -3.18 -8.58 -7.46
CA LYS A 34 -3.35 -9.32 -6.20
C LYS A 34 -2.08 -10.05 -5.77
N SER A 35 -1.37 -10.70 -6.70
CA SER A 35 -0.10 -11.39 -6.43
C SER A 35 0.98 -10.45 -5.91
N THR A 36 1.09 -9.26 -6.50
CA THR A 36 2.03 -8.21 -6.07
C THR A 36 1.74 -7.75 -4.65
N PHE A 37 0.47 -7.49 -4.32
CA PHE A 37 0.06 -7.13 -2.97
C PHE A 37 0.47 -8.17 -1.93
N TYR A 38 0.17 -9.46 -2.17
CA TYR A 38 0.53 -10.51 -1.20
C TYR A 38 2.04 -10.72 -1.08
N ALA A 39 2.81 -10.47 -2.14
CA ALA A 39 4.27 -10.48 -2.06
C ALA A 39 4.79 -9.37 -1.13
N TRP A 40 4.21 -8.17 -1.19
CA TRP A 40 4.54 -7.06 -0.29
C TRP A 40 4.10 -7.35 1.14
N LEU A 41 2.86 -7.79 1.33
CA LEU A 41 2.31 -8.14 2.64
C LEU A 41 3.18 -9.20 3.35
N LYS A 42 3.57 -10.26 2.63
CA LYS A 42 4.47 -11.29 3.16
C LYS A 42 5.81 -10.68 3.58
N LYS A 43 6.44 -9.94 2.67
CA LYS A 43 7.73 -9.29 2.93
C LYS A 43 7.69 -8.44 4.21
N TYR A 44 6.67 -7.59 4.37
CA TYR A 44 6.60 -6.67 5.50
C TYR A 44 6.14 -7.30 6.82
N LYS A 45 5.40 -8.42 6.76
CA LYS A 45 5.15 -9.25 7.95
C LYS A 45 6.42 -9.94 8.43
N ASP A 46 7.18 -10.53 7.51
CA ASP A 46 8.40 -11.27 7.84
C ASP A 46 9.51 -10.35 8.38
N THR A 47 9.56 -9.09 7.94
CA THR A 47 10.55 -8.11 8.40
C THR A 47 10.11 -7.27 9.60
N GLY A 48 8.94 -7.54 10.20
CA GLY A 48 8.39 -6.78 11.34
C GLY A 48 8.15 -5.29 11.03
N THR A 49 8.12 -4.92 9.75
CA THR A 49 8.18 -3.53 9.30
C THR A 49 6.86 -2.80 9.51
N VAL A 50 5.72 -3.50 9.40
CA VAL A 50 4.38 -2.90 9.54
C VAL A 50 4.18 -2.25 10.92
N ALA A 51 4.79 -2.79 11.99
CA ALA A 51 4.64 -2.25 13.34
C ALA A 51 5.31 -0.88 13.56
N ASN A 52 6.29 -0.50 12.73
CA ASN A 52 7.08 0.72 12.91
C ASN A 52 6.57 1.93 12.09
N PHE A 53 5.61 1.75 11.18
CA PHE A 53 5.10 2.81 10.30
C PHE A 53 3.80 3.46 10.80
N SER A 54 3.37 3.20 12.04
CA SER A 54 2.25 3.91 12.68
C SER A 54 2.45 5.45 12.75
N THR A 55 3.61 5.95 12.33
CA THR A 55 3.80 7.34 11.91
C THR A 55 3.16 7.57 10.54
N ARG A 56 1.84 7.84 10.54
CA ARG A 56 1.10 8.41 9.40
C ARG A 56 1.99 9.37 8.58
N PRO A 57 2.03 9.26 7.24
CA PRO A 57 2.73 10.26 6.44
C PRO A 57 2.02 11.62 6.62
N LYS A 58 2.71 12.59 7.22
CA LYS A 58 2.28 14.00 7.23
C LYS A 58 2.57 14.63 5.87
N THR A 59 1.95 14.15 4.79
CA THR A 59 1.88 14.90 3.53
C THR A 59 0.89 14.23 2.60
N SER A 60 -0.35 14.73 2.62
CA SER A 60 -1.25 14.64 1.47
C SER A 60 -1.18 16.01 0.79
N PRO A 61 -0.41 16.19 -0.31
CA PRO A 61 -0.69 17.30 -1.20
C PRO A 61 -1.98 16.97 -1.92
N ASN A 62 -2.93 17.88 -1.76
CA ASN A 62 -4.21 17.97 -2.41
C ASN A 62 -4.05 17.86 -3.96
N ILE A 63 -4.37 16.72 -4.59
CA ILE A 63 -4.36 16.54 -6.07
C ILE A 63 -5.79 16.45 -6.65
N PHE A 64 -6.80 16.94 -5.93
CA PHE A 64 -8.11 17.22 -6.55
C PHE A 64 -8.27 18.71 -6.80
N ASN A 65 -7.62 19.19 -7.86
CA ASN A 65 -7.99 20.43 -8.53
C ASN A 65 -7.63 20.34 -10.01
N ASN A 66 -8.56 19.84 -10.83
CA ASN A 66 -8.92 20.39 -12.15
C ASN A 66 -10.21 19.71 -12.65
#